data_AF-A0A8C4LTR0-F1
#
_entry.id   AF-A0A8C4LTR0-F1
#
_cell.length_a   1.000
_cell.length_b   1.000
_cell.length_c   1.000
_cell.angle_alpha   90.00
_cell.angle_beta   90.00
_cell.angle_gamma   90.00
#
_symmetry.space_group_name_H-M   'P 1'
#
loop_
_entity.id
_entity.type
_entity.pdbx_description
1 polymer ?
#
loop_
_entity_poly.entity_id
_entity_poly.type
_entity_poly.pdbx_seq_one_letter_code
_entity_poly.pdbx_strand_id
1 'polypeptide(L)'
;MRSLLSEASRGWCHLWLEHCSEIFTFLRLLGTMPYFKQPKHFQTLTVVQWPLSYIVLFWILQPLFIYLLLTSLWLLPALYFTWLFLDWKTPERGGRRSAWVRNWCIWTHFRDYFPITMLKTKDLSPKHNYLMGVHPHGVLTFGAFCNFCTEATGFSKIFPGITPHLATLSWFFKIPLIRDYIMAKGVCSVSQSAIDHLLSHGTGNLVGIVVGGVGEALQSVPNTTTLILQKRKGFVRTALQHGAHLVPTFSFGETEIFDQVLFHKDSRMHKFQNCFRHIFGFYFCMVYGRGFRQGSTGILPYPLPIITVVGEPLPVPKIENPSQEMVDKYHALYVDALHKLFEQHKTQYGYSETQKLLFL
;
A
#
# COMPACT_ATOMS: atom_id res chain seq x y z
N MET A 1 19.54 -36.75 -19.33
CA MET A 1 19.68 -35.35 -18.85
C MET A 1 18.38 -34.71 -18.34
N ARG A 2 17.19 -35.06 -18.85
CA ARG A 2 15.90 -34.57 -18.29
C ARG A 2 15.35 -35.35 -17.08
N SER A 3 15.84 -36.56 -16.78
CA SER A 3 15.43 -37.30 -15.56
C SER A 3 16.26 -36.92 -14.32
N LEU A 4 17.56 -36.68 -14.48
CA LEU A 4 18.46 -36.30 -13.37
C LEU A 4 18.16 -34.91 -12.75
N LEU A 5 17.56 -33.99 -13.51
CA LEU A 5 17.15 -32.67 -13.00
C LEU A 5 15.84 -32.72 -12.19
N SER A 6 15.00 -33.73 -12.42
CA SER A 6 13.74 -33.94 -11.68
C SER A 6 14.01 -34.49 -10.27
N GLU A 7 14.92 -35.45 -10.15
CA GLU A 7 15.27 -36.06 -8.85
C GLU A 7 16.06 -35.12 -7.94
N ALA A 8 16.96 -34.31 -8.51
CA ALA A 8 17.63 -33.26 -7.74
C ALA A 8 16.61 -32.27 -7.16
N SER A 9 15.68 -31.74 -7.97
CA SER A 9 14.68 -30.76 -7.49
C SER A 9 13.78 -31.27 -6.36
N ARG A 10 13.50 -32.58 -6.31
CA ARG A 10 12.72 -33.21 -5.24
C ARG A 10 13.54 -33.42 -3.97
N GLY A 11 14.82 -33.79 -4.10
CA GLY A 11 15.73 -33.95 -2.97
C GLY A 11 15.99 -32.65 -2.21
N TRP A 12 16.17 -31.54 -2.93
CA TRP A 12 16.33 -30.20 -2.31
C TRP A 12 15.04 -29.72 -1.62
N CYS A 13 13.86 -30.04 -2.16
CA CYS A 13 12.58 -29.70 -1.55
C CYS A 13 12.33 -30.49 -0.26
N HIS A 14 12.69 -31.78 -0.23
CA HIS A 14 12.57 -32.64 0.95
C HIS A 14 13.55 -32.25 2.06
N LEU A 15 14.82 -32.02 1.72
CA LEU A 15 15.84 -31.54 2.66
C LEU A 15 15.50 -30.13 3.20
N TRP A 16 14.89 -29.26 2.38
CA TRP A 16 14.42 -27.94 2.82
C TRP A 16 13.21 -28.06 3.77
N LEU A 17 12.26 -28.96 3.50
CA LEU A 17 11.11 -29.22 4.36
C LEU A 17 11.51 -29.85 5.71
N GLU A 18 12.46 -30.78 5.71
CA GLU A 18 12.96 -31.43 6.94
C GLU A 18 13.79 -30.47 7.80
N HIS A 19 14.71 -29.72 7.20
CA HIS A 19 15.52 -28.74 7.92
C HIS A 19 14.68 -27.56 8.44
N CYS A 20 13.66 -27.14 7.68
CA CYS A 20 12.65 -26.20 8.17
C CYS A 20 11.86 -26.82 9.34
N SER A 21 11.38 -28.06 9.22
CA SER A 21 10.61 -28.74 10.27
C SER A 21 11.37 -28.86 11.59
N GLU A 22 12.68 -29.14 11.56
CA GLU A 22 13.52 -29.21 12.77
C GLU A 22 13.73 -27.83 13.41
N ILE A 23 14.01 -26.80 12.61
CA ILE A 23 14.10 -25.41 13.09
C ILE A 23 12.74 -24.95 13.66
N PHE A 24 11.62 -25.33 13.05
CA PHE A 24 10.27 -24.98 13.52
C PHE A 24 9.86 -25.74 14.79
N THR A 25 10.32 -26.97 14.96
CA THR A 25 10.10 -27.75 16.20
C THR A 25 10.92 -27.14 17.35
N PHE A 26 12.15 -26.69 17.06
CA PHE A 26 12.99 -25.96 18.00
C PHE A 26 12.39 -24.60 18.41
N LEU A 27 11.82 -23.86 17.46
CA LEU A 27 11.11 -22.60 17.74
C LEU A 27 9.78 -22.80 18.49
N ARG A 28 9.08 -23.93 18.30
CA ARG A 28 7.89 -24.31 19.08
C ARG A 28 8.22 -24.59 20.55
N LEU A 29 9.36 -25.23 20.83
CA LEU A 29 9.82 -25.53 22.20
C LEU A 29 10.17 -24.25 22.98
N LEU A 30 10.50 -23.15 22.29
CA LEU A 30 10.84 -21.86 22.89
C LEU A 30 9.62 -20.98 23.24
N GLY A 31 8.39 -21.41 22.94
CA GLY A 31 7.18 -20.71 23.39
C GLY A 31 6.96 -19.31 22.77
N THR A 32 7.63 -18.98 21.66
CA THR A 32 7.67 -17.61 21.11
C THR A 32 6.63 -17.29 20.05
N MET A 33 5.76 -18.23 19.64
CA MET A 33 4.68 -17.90 18.71
C MET A 33 3.45 -17.39 19.47
N PRO A 34 3.04 -16.11 19.28
CA PRO A 34 1.85 -15.60 19.94
C PRO A 34 0.63 -16.39 19.50
N TYR A 35 -0.23 -16.78 20.45
CA TYR A 35 -1.53 -17.38 20.15
C TYR A 35 -2.44 -16.31 19.53
N PHE A 36 -2.58 -16.32 18.21
CA PHE A 36 -3.46 -15.39 17.50
C PHE A 36 -4.90 -15.90 17.49
N LYS A 37 -5.86 -15.03 17.83
CA LYS A 37 -7.29 -15.30 17.64
C LYS A 37 -7.53 -15.58 16.17
N GLN A 38 -7.94 -16.80 15.82
CA GLN A 38 -8.15 -17.19 14.43
C GLN A 38 -9.24 -16.31 13.81
N PRO A 39 -8.96 -15.62 12.70
CA PRO A 39 -9.99 -14.92 11.94
C PRO A 39 -11.03 -15.92 11.45
N LYS A 40 -12.28 -15.49 11.35
CA LYS A 40 -13.33 -16.30 10.73
C LYS A 40 -12.92 -16.61 9.28
N HIS A 41 -13.27 -17.80 8.76
CA HIS A 41 -12.97 -18.18 7.38
C HIS A 41 -13.38 -17.10 6.37
N PHE A 42 -14.53 -16.45 6.61
CA PHE A 42 -14.99 -15.34 5.80
C PHE A 42 -14.01 -14.16 5.76
N GLN A 43 -13.47 -13.73 6.90
CA GLN A 43 -12.48 -12.64 6.96
C GLN A 43 -11.22 -13.01 6.17
N THR A 44 -10.80 -14.26 6.25
CA THR A 44 -9.67 -14.78 5.46
C THR A 44 -9.93 -14.66 3.96
N LEU A 45 -11.13 -15.02 3.50
CA LEU A 45 -11.53 -14.84 2.10
C LEU A 45 -11.53 -13.36 1.69
N THR A 46 -11.97 -12.46 2.56
CA THR A 46 -12.03 -11.01 2.23
C THR A 46 -10.64 -10.39 2.00
N VAL A 47 -9.64 -10.79 2.80
CA VAL A 47 -8.26 -10.28 2.64
C VAL A 47 -7.60 -10.80 1.37
N VAL A 48 -7.91 -12.03 0.96
CA VAL A 48 -7.45 -12.59 -0.32
C VAL A 48 -8.23 -12.02 -1.50
N GLN A 49 -9.52 -11.74 -1.32
CA GLN A 49 -10.38 -11.22 -2.38
C GLN A 49 -9.82 -9.93 -3.00
N TRP A 50 -9.28 -9.03 -2.18
CA TRP A 50 -8.73 -7.76 -2.67
C TRP A 50 -7.59 -7.94 -3.69
N PRO A 51 -6.44 -8.58 -3.37
CA PRO A 51 -5.39 -8.85 -4.35
C PRO A 51 -5.85 -9.79 -5.47
N LEU A 52 -6.67 -10.82 -5.16
CA LEU A 52 -7.17 -11.77 -6.15
C LEU A 52 -8.07 -11.10 -7.20
N SER A 53 -8.84 -10.07 -6.82
CA SER A 53 -9.69 -9.35 -7.76
C SER A 53 -8.89 -8.69 -8.89
N TYR A 54 -7.69 -8.19 -8.62
CA TYR A 54 -6.82 -7.64 -9.67
C TYR A 54 -6.28 -8.73 -10.60
N ILE A 55 -5.94 -9.90 -10.05
CA ILE A 55 -5.51 -11.06 -10.84
C ILE A 55 -6.65 -11.52 -11.76
N VAL A 56 -7.88 -11.63 -11.23
CA VAL A 56 -9.07 -12.00 -12.01
C VAL A 56 -9.37 -10.94 -13.08
N LEU A 57 -9.32 -9.65 -12.73
CA LEU A 57 -9.52 -8.56 -13.69
C LEU A 57 -8.50 -8.61 -14.83
N PHE A 58 -7.22 -8.79 -14.50
CA PHE A 58 -6.14 -8.77 -15.48
C PHE A 58 -6.06 -10.03 -16.34
N TRP A 59 -6.14 -11.22 -15.72
CA TRP A 59 -5.86 -12.48 -16.41
C TRP A 59 -7.11 -13.18 -16.96
N ILE A 60 -8.30 -12.83 -16.45
CA ILE A 60 -9.55 -13.49 -16.86
C ILE A 60 -10.46 -12.49 -17.57
N LEU A 61 -10.86 -11.43 -16.87
CA LEU A 61 -11.88 -10.51 -17.41
C LEU A 61 -11.35 -9.69 -18.58
N GLN A 62 -10.12 -9.19 -18.52
CA GLN A 62 -9.55 -8.40 -19.61
C GLN A 62 -9.38 -9.22 -20.91
N PRO A 63 -8.79 -10.43 -20.92
CA PRO A 63 -8.74 -11.27 -22.13
C PRO A 63 -10.12 -11.69 -22.61
N LEU A 64 -11.05 -12.02 -21.70
CA LEU A 64 -12.43 -12.32 -22.06
C LEU A 64 -13.06 -11.13 -22.79
N PHE A 65 -12.88 -9.91 -22.27
CA PHE A 65 -13.43 -8.70 -22.86
C PHE A 65 -12.85 -8.39 -24.24
N ILE A 66 -11.56 -8.67 -24.44
CA ILE A 66 -10.92 -8.59 -25.76
C ILE A 66 -11.48 -9.68 -26.69
N TYR A 67 -11.64 -10.91 -26.21
CA TYR A 67 -12.20 -12.01 -26.99
C TYR A 67 -13.64 -11.73 -27.43
N LEU A 68 -14.45 -11.09 -26.59
CA LEU A 68 -15.82 -10.72 -26.93
C LEU A 68 -15.92 -9.79 -28.15
N LEU A 69 -14.87 -9.01 -28.47
CA LEU A 69 -14.81 -8.21 -29.72
C LEU A 69 -14.86 -9.07 -30.99
N LEU A 70 -14.50 -10.35 -30.88
CA LEU A 70 -14.49 -11.32 -31.98
C LEU A 70 -15.79 -12.14 -32.04
N THR A 71 -16.80 -11.82 -31.23
CA THR A 71 -18.06 -12.56 -31.13
C THR A 71 -19.26 -11.68 -31.52
N SER A 72 -20.47 -12.25 -31.55
CA SER A 72 -21.72 -11.47 -31.73
C SER A 72 -21.96 -10.44 -30.62
N LEU A 73 -21.27 -10.56 -29.48
CA LEU A 73 -21.34 -9.62 -28.36
C LEU A 73 -20.36 -8.44 -28.47
N TRP A 74 -19.69 -8.24 -29.61
CA TRP A 74 -18.65 -7.22 -29.80
C TRP A 74 -19.07 -5.78 -29.46
N LEU A 75 -20.37 -5.47 -29.55
CA LEU A 75 -20.90 -4.15 -29.21
C LEU A 75 -20.62 -3.77 -27.75
N LEU A 76 -20.65 -4.73 -26.82
CA LEU A 76 -20.38 -4.47 -25.39
C LEU A 76 -18.95 -3.93 -25.17
N PRO A 77 -17.88 -4.64 -25.59
CA PRO A 77 -16.53 -4.12 -25.47
C PRO A 77 -16.27 -2.91 -26.36
N ALA A 78 -16.84 -2.82 -27.56
CA ALA A 78 -16.65 -1.67 -28.43
C ALA A 78 -17.17 -0.37 -27.80
N LEU A 79 -18.36 -0.40 -27.20
CA LEU A 79 -18.91 0.75 -26.48
C LEU A 79 -18.05 1.14 -25.28
N TYR A 80 -17.60 0.16 -24.50
CA TYR A 80 -16.71 0.42 -23.37
C TYR A 80 -15.36 0.99 -23.81
N PHE A 81 -14.72 0.46 -24.86
CA PHE A 81 -13.44 0.99 -25.36
C PHE A 81 -13.59 2.38 -25.97
N THR A 82 -14.72 2.66 -26.62
CA THR A 82 -15.05 4.00 -27.10
C THR A 82 -15.18 4.96 -25.93
N TRP A 83 -15.95 4.59 -24.91
CA TRP A 83 -16.06 5.37 -23.67
C TRP A 83 -14.71 5.55 -22.98
N LEU A 84 -13.89 4.50 -22.91
CA LEU A 84 -12.56 4.51 -22.31
C LEU A 84 -11.63 5.52 -22.99
N PHE A 85 -11.69 5.60 -24.32
CA PHE A 85 -10.92 6.56 -25.11
C PHE A 85 -11.35 8.00 -24.80
N LEU A 86 -12.66 8.26 -24.71
CA LEU A 86 -13.19 9.56 -24.31
C LEU A 86 -12.85 9.91 -22.85
N ASP A 87 -12.82 8.89 -21.97
CA ASP A 87 -12.54 8.99 -20.54
C ASP A 87 -11.03 8.94 -20.22
N TRP A 88 -10.14 8.97 -21.22
CA TRP A 88 -8.72 8.64 -21.04
C TRP A 88 -8.02 9.50 -19.98
N LYS A 89 -8.41 10.77 -19.85
CA LYS A 89 -7.81 11.75 -18.93
C LYS A 89 -8.36 11.74 -17.51
N THR A 90 -9.41 10.99 -17.22
CA THR A 90 -10.04 10.96 -15.90
C THR A 90 -9.11 10.55 -14.75
N PRO A 91 -8.20 9.57 -14.90
CA PRO A 91 -7.19 9.27 -13.88
C PRO A 91 -6.28 10.43 -13.49
N GLU A 92 -6.02 11.35 -14.43
CA GLU A 92 -5.21 12.56 -14.23
C GLU A 92 -6.02 13.74 -13.67
N ARG A 93 -7.34 13.57 -13.50
CA ARG A 93 -8.28 14.60 -13.07
C ARG A 93 -9.05 14.22 -11.81
N GLY A 94 -8.36 13.56 -10.87
CA GLY A 94 -8.93 13.12 -9.59
C GLY A 94 -9.72 11.80 -9.63
N GLY A 95 -9.86 11.18 -10.80
CA GLY A 95 -10.49 9.87 -10.95
C GLY A 95 -12.00 9.89 -10.80
N ARG A 96 -12.59 8.70 -10.60
CA ARG A 96 -14.03 8.48 -10.44
C ARG A 96 -14.33 7.69 -9.17
N ARG A 97 -14.38 8.39 -8.04
CA ARG A 97 -14.68 7.80 -6.73
C ARG A 97 -16.15 7.37 -6.65
N SER A 98 -16.40 6.19 -6.10
CA SER A 98 -17.75 5.66 -5.87
C SER A 98 -17.99 5.46 -4.38
N ALA A 99 -18.95 6.22 -3.82
CA ALA A 99 -19.36 6.04 -2.43
C ALA A 99 -19.87 4.61 -2.19
N TRP A 100 -20.60 4.02 -3.15
CA TRP A 100 -21.09 2.66 -3.04
C TRP A 100 -19.96 1.64 -2.90
N VAL A 101 -18.94 1.70 -3.78
CA VAL A 101 -17.80 0.77 -3.72
C VAL A 101 -17.01 0.94 -2.42
N ARG A 102 -16.80 2.17 -1.96
CA ARG A 102 -16.10 2.44 -0.69
C ARG A 102 -16.83 1.95 0.55
N ASN A 103 -18.15 1.79 0.48
CA ASN A 103 -19.01 1.34 1.57
C ASN A 103 -19.38 -0.15 1.49
N TRP A 104 -18.75 -0.93 0.60
CA TRP A 104 -19.00 -2.37 0.56
C TRP A 104 -18.68 -3.04 1.90
N CYS A 105 -19.60 -3.90 2.36
CA CYS A 105 -19.49 -4.61 3.64
C CYS A 105 -18.19 -5.43 3.74
N ILE A 106 -17.67 -5.92 2.61
CA ILE A 106 -16.41 -6.67 2.54
C ILE A 106 -15.22 -5.92 3.15
N TRP A 107 -15.19 -4.59 3.08
CA TRP A 107 -14.13 -3.77 3.68
C TRP A 107 -14.18 -3.77 5.21
N THR A 108 -15.36 -3.93 5.80
CA THR A 108 -15.50 -4.09 7.27
C THR A 108 -14.84 -5.38 7.73
N HIS A 109 -15.04 -6.47 7.00
CA HIS A 109 -14.38 -7.75 7.28
C HIS A 109 -12.87 -7.72 7.03
N PHE A 110 -12.43 -6.99 6.00
CA PHE A 110 -11.02 -6.72 5.75
C PHE A 110 -10.38 -5.97 6.93
N ARG A 111 -11.02 -4.91 7.42
CA ARG A 111 -10.60 -4.17 8.63
C ARG A 111 -10.51 -5.11 9.84
N ASP A 112 -11.53 -5.92 10.07
CA ASP A 112 -11.65 -6.80 11.24
C ASP A 112 -10.70 -8.01 11.19
N TYR A 113 -10.08 -8.29 10.04
CA TYR A 113 -9.02 -9.29 9.94
C TYR A 113 -7.73 -8.83 10.61
N PHE A 114 -7.36 -7.56 10.41
CA PHE A 114 -6.14 -6.92 10.92
C PHE A 114 -6.41 -5.93 12.06
N PRO A 115 -7.55 -6.03 12.76
CA PRO A 115 -8.10 -4.94 13.57
C PRO A 115 -7.68 -3.49 13.20
N ILE A 116 -7.88 -3.06 11.94
CA ILE A 116 -7.34 -1.78 11.45
C ILE A 116 -8.02 -0.60 12.14
N THR A 117 -7.23 0.30 12.71
CA THR A 117 -7.71 1.53 13.36
C THR A 117 -7.00 2.75 12.80
N MET A 118 -7.75 3.85 12.64
CA MET A 118 -7.21 5.15 12.26
C MET A 118 -7.43 6.17 13.37
N LEU A 119 -6.37 6.88 13.74
CA LEU A 119 -6.37 7.93 14.76
C LEU A 119 -5.89 9.23 14.15
N LYS A 120 -6.44 10.36 14.61
CA LYS A 120 -5.96 11.70 14.26
C LYS A 120 -5.41 12.38 15.49
N THR A 121 -4.31 13.11 15.36
CA THR A 121 -3.81 13.97 16.44
C THR A 121 -4.42 15.37 16.40
N LYS A 122 -4.91 15.80 15.23
CA LYS A 122 -5.55 17.11 15.02
C LYS A 122 -6.59 17.05 13.92
N ASP A 123 -7.54 17.97 13.96
CA ASP A 123 -8.49 18.18 12.87
C ASP A 123 -7.82 18.73 11.61
N LEU A 124 -8.33 18.29 10.46
CA LEU A 124 -7.98 18.85 9.16
C LEU A 124 -9.14 19.75 8.71
N SER A 125 -8.82 21.01 8.44
CA SER A 125 -9.79 21.99 7.97
C SER A 125 -10.09 21.76 6.48
N PRO A 126 -11.38 21.67 6.07
CA PRO A 126 -11.75 21.53 4.67
C PRO A 126 -11.45 22.77 3.81
N LYS A 127 -10.93 23.84 4.43
CA LYS A 127 -10.47 25.06 3.74
C LYS A 127 -9.08 24.91 3.11
N HIS A 128 -8.35 23.85 3.43
CA HIS A 128 -7.01 23.61 2.91
C HIS A 128 -6.94 22.28 2.17
N ASN A 129 -5.97 22.17 1.25
CA ASN A 129 -5.57 20.90 0.66
C ASN A 129 -4.37 20.35 1.41
N TYR A 130 -4.21 19.04 1.35
CA TYR A 130 -3.22 18.31 2.14
C TYR A 130 -2.44 17.35 1.26
N LEU A 131 -1.13 17.29 1.49
CA LEU A 131 -0.26 16.26 0.94
C LEU A 131 0.24 15.39 2.10
N MET A 132 -0.28 14.17 2.19
CA MET A 132 0.01 13.24 3.27
C MET A 132 1.10 12.27 2.82
N GLY A 133 2.19 12.19 3.60
CA GLY A 133 3.14 11.09 3.43
C GLY A 133 2.77 9.94 4.34
N VAL A 134 2.50 8.78 3.74
CA VAL A 134 2.08 7.55 4.42
C VAL A 134 3.29 6.63 4.58
N HIS A 135 3.56 6.20 5.81
CA HIS A 135 4.73 5.40 6.19
C HIS A 135 4.35 4.27 7.15
N PRO A 136 5.05 3.14 7.17
CA PRO A 136 5.86 2.60 6.07
C PRO A 136 4.96 2.10 4.92
N HIS A 137 5.55 1.73 3.78
CA HIS A 137 4.82 1.10 2.68
C HIS A 137 4.29 -0.30 3.04
N GLY A 138 5.08 -1.11 3.76
CA GLY A 138 4.77 -2.53 3.92
C GLY A 138 4.73 -3.28 2.58
N VAL A 139 4.15 -4.48 2.56
CA VAL A 139 4.08 -5.30 1.33
C VAL A 139 3.03 -4.80 0.34
N LEU A 140 1.83 -4.41 0.80
CA LEU A 140 0.73 -3.90 -0.06
C LEU A 140 0.00 -2.70 0.53
N THR A 141 0.53 -2.04 1.58
CA THR A 141 -0.10 -0.88 2.23
C THR A 141 -1.53 -1.16 2.72
N PHE A 142 -1.76 -2.29 3.40
CA PHE A 142 -3.09 -2.75 3.84
C PHE A 142 -3.80 -1.70 4.70
N GLY A 143 -3.09 -1.07 5.64
CA GLY A 143 -3.61 0.01 6.47
C GLY A 143 -4.04 1.22 5.64
N ALA A 144 -3.15 1.70 4.76
CA ALA A 144 -3.42 2.86 3.90
C ALA A 144 -4.62 2.61 2.96
N PHE A 145 -4.69 1.42 2.36
CA PHE A 145 -5.82 1.03 1.55
C PHE A 145 -7.14 1.07 2.34
N CYS A 146 -7.19 0.39 3.48
CA CYS A 146 -8.39 0.35 4.31
C CYS A 146 -8.82 1.77 4.74
N ASN A 147 -7.87 2.58 5.20
CA ASN A 147 -8.13 3.89 5.78
C ASN A 147 -8.52 4.98 4.77
N PHE A 148 -7.87 5.00 3.60
CA PHE A 148 -8.01 6.12 2.67
C PHE A 148 -8.86 5.76 1.44
N CYS A 149 -8.96 4.47 1.09
CA CYS A 149 -9.68 4.00 -0.09
C CYS A 149 -11.06 3.39 0.23
N THR A 150 -11.43 3.26 1.50
CA THR A 150 -12.74 2.71 1.92
C THR A 150 -13.33 3.54 3.05
N GLU A 151 -14.58 3.27 3.43
CA GLU A 151 -15.19 3.85 4.64
C GLU A 151 -15.13 2.88 5.84
N ALA A 152 -14.40 1.77 5.76
CA ALA A 152 -14.40 0.74 6.80
C ALA A 152 -13.93 1.24 8.18
N THR A 153 -12.98 2.18 8.21
CA THR A 153 -12.51 2.84 9.43
C THR A 153 -13.19 4.20 9.67
N GLY A 154 -14.21 4.53 8.88
CA GLY A 154 -15.02 5.74 9.06
C GLY A 154 -14.29 7.04 8.74
N PHE A 155 -13.45 7.07 7.69
CA PHE A 155 -12.67 8.25 7.31
C PHE A 155 -13.50 9.53 7.29
N SER A 156 -14.66 9.51 6.63
CA SER A 156 -15.55 10.67 6.51
C SER A 156 -16.06 11.21 7.86
N LYS A 157 -16.13 10.36 8.90
CA LYS A 157 -16.49 10.77 10.27
C LYS A 157 -15.28 11.33 11.02
N ILE A 158 -14.09 10.78 10.80
CA ILE A 158 -12.85 11.23 11.45
C ILE A 158 -12.40 12.57 10.86
N PHE A 159 -12.50 12.77 9.54
CA PHE A 159 -12.12 13.98 8.84
C PHE A 159 -13.31 14.54 8.02
N PRO A 160 -14.29 15.17 8.68
CA PRO A 160 -15.47 15.69 8.01
C PRO A 160 -15.08 16.78 6.99
N GLY A 161 -15.62 16.68 5.78
CA GLY A 161 -15.33 17.60 4.68
C GLY A 161 -14.00 17.38 3.96
N ILE A 162 -13.22 16.35 4.35
CA ILE A 162 -11.98 15.98 3.65
C ILE A 162 -12.25 14.84 2.68
N THR A 163 -11.74 14.96 1.45
CA THR A 163 -11.79 13.91 0.43
C THR A 163 -10.43 13.24 0.29
N PRO A 164 -10.27 11.96 0.69
CA PRO A 164 -9.01 11.26 0.59
C PRO A 164 -8.81 10.66 -0.81
N HIS A 165 -7.59 10.83 -1.33
CA HIS A 165 -7.09 10.23 -2.55
C HIS A 165 -5.76 9.54 -2.25
N LEU A 166 -5.69 8.21 -2.39
CA LEU A 166 -4.42 7.50 -2.29
C LEU A 166 -3.77 7.44 -3.67
N ALA A 167 -2.55 7.93 -3.79
CA ALA A 167 -1.81 7.98 -5.05
C ALA A 167 -1.03 6.68 -5.28
N THR A 168 -1.18 6.08 -6.47
CA THR A 168 -0.45 4.87 -6.87
C THR A 168 0.13 4.98 -8.28
N LEU A 169 0.88 3.97 -8.68
CA LEU A 169 1.57 3.90 -9.97
C LEU A 169 0.60 4.15 -11.15
N SER A 170 0.96 5.11 -12.02
CA SER A 170 0.15 5.53 -13.17
C SER A 170 -0.15 4.41 -14.17
N TRP A 171 0.67 3.36 -14.20
CA TRP A 171 0.50 2.22 -15.10
C TRP A 171 -0.82 1.48 -14.89
N PHE A 172 -1.29 1.35 -13.65
CA PHE A 172 -2.58 0.69 -13.36
C PHE A 172 -3.77 1.39 -14.03
N PHE A 173 -3.66 2.69 -14.29
CA PHE A 173 -4.72 3.47 -14.94
C PHE A 173 -4.75 3.32 -16.47
N LYS A 174 -3.77 2.63 -17.05
CA LYS A 174 -3.75 2.28 -18.48
C LYS A 174 -4.44 0.95 -18.78
N ILE A 175 -4.69 0.13 -17.75
CA ILE A 175 -5.32 -1.18 -17.92
C ILE A 175 -6.83 -1.05 -17.79
N PRO A 176 -7.61 -1.43 -18.82
CA PRO A 176 -9.06 -1.39 -18.73
C PRO A 176 -9.60 -2.28 -17.61
N LEU A 177 -10.79 -1.95 -17.10
CA LEU A 177 -11.44 -2.52 -15.91
C LEU A 177 -10.68 -2.30 -14.59
N ILE A 178 -9.35 -2.52 -14.55
CA ILE A 178 -8.51 -2.25 -13.39
C ILE A 178 -8.53 -0.76 -13.05
N ARG A 179 -8.35 0.11 -14.03
CA ARG A 179 -8.42 1.57 -13.83
C ARG A 179 -9.72 2.01 -13.17
N ASP A 180 -10.84 1.42 -13.56
CA ASP A 180 -12.16 1.82 -13.07
C ASP A 180 -12.35 1.28 -11.65
N TYR A 181 -11.88 0.05 -11.40
CA TYR A 181 -11.92 -0.57 -10.09
C TYR A 181 -11.04 0.13 -9.04
N ILE A 182 -9.87 0.67 -9.42
CA ILE A 182 -9.03 1.46 -8.50
C ILE A 182 -9.61 2.86 -8.29
N MET A 183 -10.05 3.53 -9.36
CA MET A 183 -10.66 4.87 -9.28
C MET A 183 -11.92 4.85 -8.42
N ALA A 184 -12.75 3.81 -8.52
CA ALA A 184 -13.96 3.65 -7.71
C ALA A 184 -13.69 3.70 -6.20
N LYS A 185 -12.50 3.29 -5.75
CA LYS A 185 -12.07 3.33 -4.35
C LYS A 185 -11.49 4.69 -3.95
N GLY A 186 -11.34 5.61 -4.89
CA GLY A 186 -10.74 6.93 -4.70
C GLY A 186 -9.22 6.94 -4.90
N VAL A 187 -8.65 5.88 -5.46
CA VAL A 187 -7.22 5.83 -5.80
C VAL A 187 -6.96 6.68 -7.04
N CYS A 188 -5.90 7.50 -7.02
CA CYS A 188 -5.49 8.35 -8.13
C CYS A 188 -4.08 8.01 -8.61
N SER A 189 -3.70 8.58 -9.75
CA SER A 189 -2.33 8.48 -10.25
C SER A 189 -1.38 9.30 -9.38
N VAL A 190 -0.18 8.78 -9.13
CA VAL A 190 0.94 9.50 -8.49
C VAL A 190 1.71 10.41 -9.47
N SER A 191 1.21 10.57 -10.70
CA SER A 191 1.79 11.53 -11.65
C SER A 191 1.66 12.96 -11.15
N GLN A 192 2.61 13.81 -11.52
CA GLN A 192 2.60 15.22 -11.15
C GLN A 192 1.33 15.91 -11.64
N SER A 193 0.88 15.67 -12.87
CA SER A 193 -0.36 16.26 -13.41
C SER A 193 -1.60 15.90 -12.60
N ALA A 194 -1.72 14.66 -12.12
CA ALA A 194 -2.85 14.22 -11.30
C ALA A 194 -2.85 14.90 -9.92
N ILE A 195 -1.68 14.96 -9.27
CA ILE A 195 -1.53 15.62 -7.97
C ILE A 195 -1.78 17.13 -8.11
N ASP A 196 -1.20 17.77 -9.13
CA ASP A 196 -1.41 19.20 -9.39
C ASP A 196 -2.88 19.51 -9.62
N HIS A 197 -3.59 18.67 -10.39
CA HIS A 197 -5.02 18.84 -10.60
C HIS A 197 -5.80 18.79 -9.29
N LEU A 198 -5.58 17.77 -8.46
CA LEU A 198 -6.25 17.60 -7.16
C LEU A 198 -5.96 18.75 -6.19
N LEU A 199 -4.73 19.27 -6.19
CA LEU A 199 -4.35 20.35 -5.29
C LEU A 199 -4.76 21.75 -5.80
N SER A 200 -5.05 21.89 -7.10
CA SER A 200 -5.49 23.15 -7.71
C SER A 200 -7.01 23.30 -7.85
N HIS A 201 -7.77 22.20 -7.79
CA HIS A 201 -9.22 22.23 -8.02
C HIS A 201 -9.99 21.93 -6.73
N GLY A 202 -10.53 22.98 -6.13
CA GLY A 202 -11.29 22.91 -4.87
C GLY A 202 -10.40 22.86 -3.63
N THR A 203 -11.04 22.74 -2.47
CA THR A 203 -10.38 22.61 -1.16
C THR A 203 -10.85 21.35 -0.44
N GLY A 204 -10.13 20.93 0.60
CA GLY A 204 -10.45 19.73 1.37
C GLY A 204 -9.95 18.44 0.72
N ASN A 205 -9.13 18.51 -0.32
CA ASN A 205 -8.51 17.33 -0.91
C ASN A 205 -7.30 16.90 -0.08
N LEU A 206 -7.23 15.62 0.25
CA LEU A 206 -6.08 15.00 0.92
C LEU A 206 -5.47 13.95 -0.01
N VAL A 207 -4.27 14.21 -0.50
CA VAL A 207 -3.55 13.29 -1.39
C VAL A 207 -2.50 12.55 -0.59
N GLY A 208 -2.74 11.27 -0.34
CA GLY A 208 -1.83 10.35 0.32
C GLY A 208 -0.81 9.76 -0.65
N ILE A 209 0.48 9.90 -0.35
CA ILE A 209 1.59 9.32 -1.10
C ILE A 209 2.36 8.40 -0.17
N VAL A 210 2.53 7.15 -0.59
CA VAL A 210 3.41 6.21 0.12
C VAL A 210 4.84 6.47 -0.30
N VAL A 211 5.55 7.28 0.48
CA VAL A 211 6.75 8.01 0.02
C VAL A 211 7.92 7.08 -0.33
N GLY A 212 8.16 6.05 0.47
CA GLY A 212 9.21 5.07 0.20
C GLY A 212 8.95 4.19 -1.01
N GLY A 213 7.67 4.05 -1.40
CA GLY A 213 7.24 3.30 -2.58
C GLY A 213 7.80 1.87 -2.61
N VAL A 214 8.16 1.43 -3.81
CA VAL A 214 8.74 0.11 -4.08
C VAL A 214 10.03 -0.16 -3.29
N GLY A 215 10.78 0.89 -2.94
CA GLY A 215 12.02 0.72 -2.17
C GLY A 215 11.77 0.13 -0.79
N GLU A 216 10.79 0.68 -0.07
CA GLU A 216 10.39 0.16 1.25
C GLU A 216 9.69 -1.19 1.13
N ALA A 217 8.86 -1.38 0.11
CA ALA A 217 8.15 -2.65 -0.09
C ALA A 217 9.09 -3.85 -0.30
N LEU A 218 10.27 -3.63 -0.90
CA LEU A 218 11.29 -4.65 -1.10
C LEU A 218 12.08 -4.99 0.17
N GLN A 219 11.91 -4.21 1.23
CA GLN A 219 12.63 -4.34 2.51
C GLN A 219 11.64 -4.33 3.69
N SER A 220 10.39 -4.73 3.44
CA SER A 220 9.32 -4.78 4.44
C SER A 220 9.45 -6.04 5.28
N VAL A 221 10.33 -6.00 6.27
CA VAL A 221 10.52 -7.10 7.23
C VAL A 221 10.02 -6.71 8.63
N PRO A 222 9.49 -7.66 9.41
CA PRO A 222 9.07 -7.44 10.79
C PRO A 222 10.14 -6.78 11.67
N ASN A 223 9.69 -6.01 12.66
CA ASN A 223 10.51 -5.27 13.63
C ASN A 223 11.47 -4.23 13.02
N THR A 224 11.24 -3.82 11.77
CA THR A 224 12.02 -2.75 11.16
C THR A 224 11.23 -1.45 11.07
N THR A 225 11.93 -0.37 11.39
CA THR A 225 11.41 1.01 11.40
C THR A 225 12.32 1.89 10.56
N THR A 226 12.65 1.41 9.36
CA THR A 226 13.52 2.08 8.41
C THR A 226 12.69 2.59 7.23
N LEU A 227 12.68 3.90 7.04
CA LEU A 227 11.91 4.57 5.99
C LEU A 227 12.83 5.15 4.92
N ILE A 228 12.47 4.98 3.65
CA ILE A 228 13.17 5.62 2.52
C ILE A 228 12.54 6.99 2.31
N LEU A 229 13.13 8.00 2.95
CA LEU A 229 12.58 9.35 3.02
C LEU A 229 13.65 10.44 2.86
N GLN A 230 14.91 10.19 3.22
CA GLN A 230 15.98 11.19 3.32
C GLN A 230 16.14 11.98 2.00
N LYS A 231 16.08 11.26 0.87
CA LYS A 231 16.25 11.81 -0.48
C LYS A 231 14.92 12.06 -1.21
N ARG A 232 13.78 11.67 -0.63
CA ARG A 232 12.45 11.74 -1.28
C ARG A 232 11.77 13.08 -1.00
N LYS A 233 12.25 14.15 -1.62
CA LYS A 233 11.75 15.53 -1.36
C LYS A 233 10.70 16.05 -2.34
N GLY A 234 10.36 15.25 -3.36
CA GLY A 234 9.44 15.66 -4.43
C GLY A 234 8.05 16.05 -3.91
N PHE A 235 7.50 15.30 -2.95
CA PHE A 235 6.20 15.60 -2.36
C PHE A 235 6.22 16.95 -1.60
N VAL A 236 7.30 17.27 -0.87
CA VAL A 236 7.47 18.57 -0.21
C VAL A 236 7.51 19.72 -1.22
N ARG A 237 8.22 19.53 -2.34
CA ARG A 237 8.23 20.50 -3.43
C ARG A 237 6.82 20.75 -3.97
N THR A 238 6.07 19.69 -4.27
CA THR A 238 4.68 19.80 -4.74
C THR A 238 3.77 20.47 -3.71
N ALA A 239 3.92 20.14 -2.42
CA ALA A 239 3.17 20.77 -1.34
C ALA A 239 3.40 22.30 -1.30
N LEU A 240 4.66 22.75 -1.40
CA LEU A 240 5.00 24.16 -1.48
C LEU A 240 4.42 24.84 -2.72
N GLN A 241 4.46 24.19 -3.89
CA GLN A 241 3.92 24.75 -5.13
C GLN A 241 2.42 25.06 -5.06
N HIS A 242 1.67 24.24 -4.31
CA HIS A 242 0.23 24.36 -4.18
C HIS A 242 -0.23 25.02 -2.86
N GLY A 243 0.68 25.22 -1.90
CA GLY A 243 0.31 25.60 -0.54
C GLY A 243 -0.45 24.50 0.21
N ALA A 244 -0.31 23.24 -0.21
CA ALA A 244 -0.98 22.10 0.39
C ALA A 244 -0.22 21.67 1.65
N HIS A 245 -0.89 21.65 2.80
CA HIS A 245 -0.24 21.37 4.07
C HIS A 245 0.27 19.93 4.12
N LEU A 246 1.48 19.74 4.67
CA LEU A 246 2.11 18.43 4.76
C LEU A 246 1.53 17.68 5.96
N VAL A 247 1.18 16.41 5.80
CA VAL A 247 0.65 15.59 6.89
C VAL A 247 1.53 14.36 7.11
N PRO A 248 2.29 14.25 8.22
CA PRO A 248 3.01 13.04 8.56
C PRO A 248 2.02 11.96 9.00
N THR A 249 2.18 10.74 8.54
CA THR A 249 1.29 9.62 8.90
C THR A 249 2.09 8.35 9.04
N PHE A 250 1.90 7.65 10.16
CA PHE A 250 2.62 6.41 10.46
C PHE A 250 1.65 5.27 10.77
N SER A 251 1.86 4.10 10.17
CA SER A 251 1.07 2.87 10.35
C SER A 251 1.87 1.83 11.12
N PHE A 252 1.62 1.73 12.43
CA PHE A 252 2.19 0.71 13.30
C PHE A 252 1.61 -0.67 12.94
N GLY A 253 2.46 -1.70 12.88
CA GLY A 253 2.07 -3.06 12.54
C GLY A 253 2.04 -3.38 11.03
N GLU A 254 2.16 -2.39 10.16
CA GLU A 254 2.09 -2.56 8.69
C GLU A 254 3.19 -3.49 8.13
N THR A 255 4.38 -3.50 8.75
CA THR A 255 5.51 -4.37 8.38
C THR A 255 5.44 -5.76 9.00
N GLU A 256 4.58 -5.97 10.00
CA GLU A 256 4.54 -7.21 10.80
C GLU A 256 3.61 -8.27 10.19
N ILE A 257 2.74 -7.88 9.26
CA ILE A 257 1.69 -8.76 8.70
C ILE A 257 2.23 -9.82 7.74
N PHE A 258 3.50 -9.76 7.34
CA PHE A 258 4.16 -10.75 6.51
C PHE A 258 5.62 -10.87 6.91
N ASP A 259 6.16 -12.08 6.80
CA ASP A 259 7.60 -12.26 6.66
C ASP A 259 7.99 -12.12 5.18
N GLN A 260 9.14 -11.51 4.92
CA GLN A 260 9.65 -11.30 3.58
C GLN A 260 11.03 -11.92 3.41
N VAL A 261 11.22 -12.67 2.33
CA VAL A 261 12.52 -13.20 1.94
C VAL A 261 13.31 -12.09 1.24
N LEU A 262 14.39 -11.65 1.90
CA LEU A 262 15.34 -10.71 1.33
C LEU A 262 16.45 -11.45 0.59
N PHE A 263 16.62 -11.13 -0.69
CA PHE A 263 17.67 -11.73 -1.51
C PHE A 263 18.96 -10.92 -1.42
N HIS A 264 20.07 -11.60 -1.14
CA HIS A 264 21.40 -11.00 -1.19
C HIS A 264 21.64 -10.33 -2.55
N LYS A 265 22.31 -9.17 -2.57
CA LYS A 265 22.50 -8.36 -3.78
C LYS A 265 23.14 -9.14 -4.94
N ASP A 266 24.04 -10.06 -4.61
CA ASP A 266 24.75 -10.88 -5.60
C ASP A 266 23.96 -12.09 -6.11
N SER A 267 22.83 -12.40 -5.48
CA SER A 267 22.02 -13.56 -5.84
C SER A 267 21.35 -13.40 -7.22
N ARG A 268 21.15 -14.53 -7.91
CA ARG A 268 20.41 -14.57 -9.18
C ARG A 268 18.98 -14.05 -9.03
N MET A 269 18.33 -14.32 -7.90
CA MET A 269 16.97 -13.87 -7.63
C MET A 269 16.91 -12.35 -7.45
N HIS A 270 17.87 -11.74 -6.75
CA HIS A 270 17.94 -10.28 -6.63
C HIS A 270 18.13 -9.60 -8.00
N LYS A 271 19.02 -10.15 -8.85
CA LYS A 271 19.22 -9.68 -10.23
C LYS A 271 17.94 -9.80 -11.06
N PHE A 272 17.23 -10.92 -10.94
CA PHE A 272 15.93 -11.13 -11.59
C PHE A 272 14.88 -10.13 -11.12
N GLN A 273 14.70 -9.93 -9.80
CA GLN A 273 13.76 -8.95 -9.25
C GLN A 273 14.06 -7.53 -9.74
N ASN A 274 15.34 -7.14 -9.79
CA ASN A 274 15.73 -5.82 -10.30
C ASN A 274 15.43 -5.67 -11.80
N CYS A 275 15.68 -6.70 -12.59
CA CYS A 275 15.33 -6.73 -14.02
C CYS A 275 13.81 -6.64 -14.22
N PHE A 276 13.05 -7.47 -13.51
CA PHE A 276 11.59 -7.45 -13.55
C PHE A 276 11.02 -6.08 -13.18
N ARG A 277 11.52 -5.47 -12.10
CA ARG A 277 11.15 -4.11 -11.69
C ARG A 277 11.43 -3.08 -12.79
N HIS A 278 12.56 -3.20 -13.48
CA HIS A 278 12.93 -2.28 -14.55
C HIS A 278 12.00 -2.42 -15.77
N ILE A 279 11.59 -3.65 -16.13
CA ILE A 279 10.71 -3.91 -17.27
C ILE A 279 9.26 -3.51 -16.97
N PHE A 280 8.73 -3.94 -15.82
CA PHE A 280 7.29 -3.87 -15.54
C PHE A 280 6.91 -2.69 -14.64
N GLY A 281 7.86 -2.05 -13.96
CA GLY A 281 7.60 -0.93 -13.05
C GLY A 281 6.91 -1.33 -11.74
N PHE A 282 6.61 -2.62 -11.54
CA PHE A 282 6.13 -3.18 -10.27
C PHE A 282 7.06 -4.31 -9.82
N TYR A 283 6.99 -4.67 -8.54
CA TYR A 283 7.91 -5.60 -7.91
C TYR A 283 7.27 -6.96 -7.63
N PHE A 284 8.13 -7.96 -7.51
CA PHE A 284 7.79 -9.28 -7.04
C PHE A 284 8.41 -9.48 -5.65
N CYS A 285 7.61 -9.39 -4.58
CA CYS A 285 8.06 -9.70 -3.22
C CYS A 285 7.76 -11.17 -2.90
N MET A 286 8.78 -11.90 -2.46
CA MET A 286 8.61 -13.25 -1.91
C MET A 286 8.26 -13.11 -0.44
N VAL A 287 6.97 -13.23 -0.13
CA VAL A 287 6.44 -13.11 1.23
C VAL A 287 5.76 -14.39 1.65
N TYR A 288 5.77 -14.66 2.95
CA TYR A 288 5.01 -15.72 3.57
C TYR A 288 4.40 -15.23 4.87
N GLY A 289 3.31 -15.86 5.25
CA GLY A 289 2.64 -15.64 6.52
C GLY A 289 1.99 -16.93 6.96
N ARG A 290 0.69 -16.89 7.25
CA ARG A 290 -0.06 -18.10 7.61
C ARG A 290 -0.71 -18.77 6.39
N GLY A 291 -1.03 -20.05 6.54
CA GLY A 291 -1.89 -20.79 5.62
C GLY A 291 -3.35 -20.81 6.09
N PHE A 292 -4.20 -21.45 5.31
CA PHE A 292 -5.64 -21.56 5.60
C PHE A 292 -5.96 -22.45 6.80
N ARG A 293 -5.03 -23.35 7.16
CA ARG A 293 -5.14 -24.23 8.33
C ARG A 293 -4.38 -23.61 9.50
N GLN A 294 -4.89 -23.80 10.71
CA GLN A 294 -4.23 -23.31 11.92
C GLN A 294 -2.82 -23.89 12.04
N GLY A 295 -1.83 -23.01 12.26
CA GLY A 295 -0.42 -23.38 12.42
C GLY A 295 0.32 -23.74 11.12
N SER A 296 -0.32 -23.64 9.95
CA SER A 296 0.35 -23.77 8.66
C SER A 296 0.97 -22.45 8.19
N THR A 297 2.08 -22.52 7.46
CA THR A 297 2.69 -21.40 6.72
C THR A 297 2.06 -21.30 5.33
N GLY A 298 1.89 -20.09 4.81
CA GLY A 298 1.27 -19.87 3.50
C GLY A 298 1.39 -18.44 3.01
N ILE A 299 0.50 -18.05 2.10
CA ILE A 299 0.50 -16.72 1.47
C ILE A 299 -0.45 -15.72 2.13
N LEU A 300 -1.14 -16.11 3.21
CA LEU A 300 -2.05 -15.22 3.92
C LEU A 300 -1.27 -14.36 4.92
N PRO A 301 -1.61 -13.09 5.06
CA PRO A 301 -0.96 -12.26 6.07
C PRO A 301 -1.31 -12.71 7.48
N TYR A 302 -0.47 -12.39 8.45
CA TYR A 302 -0.77 -12.52 9.86
C TYR A 302 -1.92 -11.57 10.25
N PRO A 303 -2.88 -12.01 11.08
CA PRO A 303 -4.00 -11.18 11.53
C PRO A 303 -3.57 -10.28 12.70
N LEU A 304 -2.60 -9.40 12.43
CA LEU A 304 -2.05 -8.48 13.42
C LEU A 304 -2.73 -7.11 13.31
N PRO A 305 -2.88 -6.39 14.45
CA PRO A 305 -3.35 -5.01 14.46
C PRO A 305 -2.54 -4.09 13.55
N ILE A 306 -3.22 -3.27 12.74
CA ILE A 306 -2.61 -2.13 12.03
C ILE A 306 -3.20 -0.84 12.57
N ILE A 307 -2.39 0.02 13.16
CA ILE A 307 -2.82 1.30 13.74
C ILE A 307 -2.17 2.43 12.95
N THR A 308 -2.98 3.18 12.20
CA THR A 308 -2.52 4.36 11.47
C THR A 308 -2.79 5.62 12.29
N VAL A 309 -1.73 6.34 12.63
CA VAL A 309 -1.80 7.65 13.28
C VAL A 309 -1.55 8.72 12.24
N VAL A 310 -2.56 9.56 12.00
CA VAL A 310 -2.49 10.77 11.18
C VAL A 310 -2.05 11.92 12.06
N GLY A 311 -0.85 12.43 11.81
CA GLY A 311 -0.22 13.49 12.59
C GLY A 311 -0.78 14.88 12.29
N GLU A 312 -0.25 15.87 13.01
CA GLU A 312 -0.65 17.26 12.89
C GLU A 312 -0.22 17.82 11.52
N PRO A 313 -1.09 18.54 10.79
CA PRO A 313 -0.70 19.17 9.54
C PRO A 313 0.36 20.24 9.77
N LEU A 314 1.45 20.17 9.02
CA LEU A 314 2.48 21.19 8.93
C LEU A 314 2.07 22.21 7.85
N PRO A 315 1.72 23.46 8.24
CA PRO A 315 1.38 24.49 7.27
C PRO A 315 2.58 24.85 6.42
N VAL A 316 2.35 25.02 5.12
CA VAL A 316 3.36 25.44 4.16
C VAL A 316 2.84 26.61 3.33
N PRO A 317 3.69 27.59 2.97
CA PRO A 317 3.32 28.67 2.07
C PRO A 317 3.14 28.14 0.64
N LYS A 318 2.34 28.85 -0.16
CA LYS A 318 2.26 28.63 -1.61
C LYS A 318 3.39 29.39 -2.31
N ILE A 319 4.28 28.68 -2.99
CA ILE A 319 5.44 29.22 -3.68
C ILE A 319 5.61 28.47 -5.00
N GLU A 320 5.40 29.16 -6.12
CA GLU A 320 5.40 28.57 -7.47
C GLU A 320 6.72 27.86 -7.82
N ASN A 321 7.85 28.49 -7.48
CA ASN A 321 9.19 27.98 -7.77
C ASN A 321 10.02 27.89 -6.48
N PRO A 322 9.79 26.88 -5.62
CA PRO A 322 10.49 26.79 -4.35
C PRO A 322 11.96 26.41 -4.55
N SER A 323 12.86 27.17 -3.91
CA SER A 323 14.30 26.88 -3.91
C SER A 323 14.59 25.53 -3.25
N GLN A 324 15.73 24.92 -3.59
CA GLN A 324 16.13 23.65 -2.97
C GLN A 324 16.30 23.78 -1.45
N GLU A 325 16.87 24.89 -0.98
CA GLU A 325 17.03 25.19 0.45
C GLU A 325 15.69 25.20 1.20
N MET A 326 14.66 25.76 0.59
CA MET A 326 13.33 25.81 1.18
C MET A 326 12.66 24.44 1.20
N VAL A 327 12.81 23.67 0.11
CA VAL A 327 12.37 22.26 0.07
C VAL A 327 13.07 21.46 1.17
N ASP A 328 14.38 21.67 1.36
CA ASP A 328 15.17 20.99 2.38
C ASP A 328 14.74 21.37 3.79
N LYS A 329 14.47 22.66 4.04
CA LYS A 329 13.93 23.16 5.31
C LYS A 329 12.60 22.50 5.67
N TYR A 330 11.62 22.54 4.76
CA TYR A 330 10.30 21.95 5.03
C TYR A 330 10.33 20.42 5.08
N HIS A 331 11.25 19.78 4.34
CA HIS A 331 11.48 18.35 4.45
C HIS A 331 12.06 17.98 5.80
N ALA A 332 13.02 18.73 6.33
CA ALA A 332 13.54 18.52 7.68
C ALA A 332 12.45 18.68 8.76
N LEU A 333 11.60 19.71 8.65
CA LEU A 333 10.45 19.91 9.55
C LEU A 333 9.47 18.73 9.46
N TYR A 334 9.21 18.23 8.26
CA TYR A 334 8.36 17.06 8.07
C TYR A 334 8.94 15.79 8.70
N VAL A 335 10.24 15.55 8.52
CA VAL A 335 10.95 14.40 9.09
C VAL A 335 10.95 14.47 10.62
N ASP A 336 11.19 15.64 11.20
CA ASP A 336 11.12 15.85 12.66
C ASP A 336 9.71 15.59 13.19
N ALA A 337 8.68 16.11 12.52
CA ALA A 337 7.28 15.87 12.89
C ALA A 337 6.91 14.38 12.82
N LEU A 338 7.37 13.66 11.79
CA LEU A 338 7.16 12.22 11.65
C LEU A 338 7.90 11.42 12.73
N HIS A 339 9.15 11.79 13.04
CA HIS A 339 9.93 11.17 14.10
C HIS A 339 9.25 11.36 15.46
N LYS A 340 8.83 12.60 15.77
CA LYS A 340 8.08 12.90 16.99
C LYS A 340 6.77 12.11 17.08
N LEU A 341 6.03 12.01 15.97
CA LEU A 341 4.79 11.23 15.91
C LEU A 341 5.03 9.76 16.24
N PHE A 342 6.10 9.17 15.69
CA PHE A 342 6.51 7.80 15.98
C PHE A 342 6.89 7.63 17.46
N GLU A 343 7.79 8.46 17.97
CA GLU A 343 8.28 8.39 19.36
C GLU A 343 7.14 8.49 20.39
N GLN A 344 6.16 9.34 20.15
CA GLN A 344 5.00 9.53 21.04
C GLN A 344 4.11 8.29 21.14
N HIS A 345 4.07 7.44 20.13
CA HIS A 345 3.09 6.35 20.01
C HIS A 345 3.71 4.95 19.99
N LYS A 346 5.04 4.83 19.79
CA LYS A 346 5.70 3.54 19.54
C LYS A 346 5.48 2.52 20.67
N THR A 347 5.59 2.94 21.92
CA THR A 347 5.42 2.04 23.10
C THR A 347 3.98 1.58 23.27
N GLN A 348 3.01 2.45 22.97
CA GLN A 348 1.58 2.10 23.01
C GLN A 348 1.23 0.99 22.00
N TYR A 349 1.93 0.95 20.86
CA TYR A 349 1.64 0.03 19.76
C TYR A 349 2.70 -1.06 19.58
N GLY A 350 3.36 -1.46 20.68
CA GLY A 350 4.13 -2.70 20.74
C GLY A 350 5.61 -2.58 20.33
N TYR A 351 6.11 -1.38 20.06
CA TYR A 351 7.53 -1.16 19.80
C TYR A 351 8.27 -0.84 21.11
N SER A 352 9.53 -1.25 21.23
CA SER A 352 10.33 -0.97 22.41
C SER A 352 10.66 0.53 22.53
N GLU A 353 10.92 0.98 23.76
CA GLU A 353 11.39 2.35 24.02
C GLU A 353 12.73 2.64 23.33
N THR A 354 13.57 1.61 23.15
CA THR A 354 14.87 1.70 22.48
C THR A 354 14.79 1.62 20.96
N GLN A 355 13.65 1.22 20.38
CA GLN A 355 13.47 1.19 18.93
C GLN A 355 13.55 2.60 18.37
N LYS A 356 14.35 2.77 17.31
CA LYS A 356 14.53 4.07 16.63
C LYS A 356 13.91 4.06 15.25
N LEU A 357 13.32 5.18 14.85
CA LEU A 357 12.93 5.41 13.47
C LEU A 357 14.16 5.87 12.66
N LEU A 358 14.53 5.11 11.65
CA LEU A 358 15.67 5.38 10.79
C LEU A 358 15.21 5.89 9.42
N PHE A 359 15.95 6.84 8.85
CA PHE A 359 15.66 7.40 7.54
C PHE A 359 16.82 7.12 6.56
N LEU A 360 16.49 6.61 5.37
CA LEU A 360 17.40 6.31 4.26
C LEU A 360 17.17 7.20 3.04
#